data_AF-A0A7Y0K812-F1
#
_entry.id   AF-A0A7Y0K812-F1
#
_cell.length_a   1.000
_cell.length_b   1.000
_cell.length_c   1.000
_cell.angle_alpha   90.00
_cell.angle_beta   90.00
_cell.angle_gamma   90.00
#
_symmetry.space_group_name_H-M   'P 1'
#
loop_
_entity.id
_entity.type
_entity.pdbx_description
1 polymer ?
#
loop_
_entity_poly.entity_id
_entity_poly.type
_entity_poly.pdbx_seq_one_letter_code
_entity_poly.pdbx_strand_id
1 'polypeptide(L)'
;MVKGFDCATKLNSITAAGLRKEGFEYVARYLGNSWKSFDKAETKAIQDAGLKLISIFQKSNNGIQFFSKEQGISHAKEAEGFAKAVEQPEGTAIYFAVDFNAQSSHMSKILEFVEGIKS
;
A
#
# COMPACT_ATOMS: atom_id res chain seq x y z
N MET A 1 -8.61 -1.60 21.20
CA MET A 1 -7.97 -0.80 20.14
C MET A 1 -7.02 -1.73 19.40
N VAL A 2 -7.12 -1.81 18.07
CA VAL A 2 -6.29 -2.69 17.24
C VAL A 2 -4.94 -2.01 16.97
N LYS A 3 -3.82 -2.72 17.14
CA LYS A 3 -2.47 -2.20 16.85
C LYS A 3 -2.03 -2.62 15.45
N GLY A 4 -1.51 -1.67 14.69
CA GLY A 4 -0.83 -1.95 13.43
C GLY A 4 0.26 -0.94 13.14
N PHE A 5 0.99 -1.21 12.06
CA PHE A 5 2.15 -0.43 11.65
C PHE A 5 2.29 -0.50 10.13
N ASP A 6 3.05 0.42 9.55
CA ASP A 6 3.69 0.24 8.26
C ASP A 6 5.20 0.14 8.44
N CYS A 7 5.89 -0.46 7.50
CA CYS A 7 7.34 -0.45 7.45
C CYS A 7 7.81 -0.47 6.01
N ALA A 8 9.03 0.01 5.75
CA ALA A 8 9.71 -0.19 4.46
C ALA A 8 10.52 -1.50 4.45
N THR A 9 11.09 -1.85 5.60
CA THR A 9 11.90 -3.05 5.80
C THR A 9 11.07 -4.32 5.61
N LYS A 10 11.55 -5.22 4.74
CA LYS A 10 10.91 -6.52 4.53
C LYS A 10 10.86 -7.35 5.81
N LEU A 11 9.70 -7.90 6.08
CA LEU A 11 9.48 -8.89 7.12
C LEU A 11 9.87 -10.28 6.63
N ASN A 12 10.33 -11.10 7.56
CA ASN A 12 10.51 -12.54 7.38
C ASN A 12 9.70 -13.27 8.45
N SER A 13 9.73 -14.61 8.45
CA SER A 13 8.96 -15.42 9.40
C SER A 13 9.27 -15.09 10.86
N ILE A 14 10.53 -14.78 11.20
CA ILE A 14 10.97 -14.45 12.56
C ILE A 14 10.41 -13.08 12.97
N THR A 15 10.60 -12.05 12.14
CA THR A 15 10.17 -10.69 12.49
C THR A 15 8.66 -10.54 12.50
N ALA A 16 7.95 -11.18 11.56
CA ALA A 16 6.49 -11.18 11.53
C ALA A 16 5.88 -11.88 12.78
N ALA A 17 6.39 -13.06 13.15
CA ALA A 17 5.94 -13.77 14.35
C ALA A 17 6.26 -12.98 15.64
N GLY A 18 7.43 -12.35 15.70
CA GLY A 18 7.79 -11.46 16.81
C GLY A 18 6.80 -10.31 16.97
N LEU A 19 6.47 -9.61 15.89
CA LEU A 19 5.52 -8.50 15.91
C LEU A 19 4.10 -8.96 16.29
N ARG A 20 3.67 -10.14 15.83
CA ARG A 20 2.40 -10.72 16.30
C ARG A 20 2.39 -10.93 17.80
N LYS A 21 3.49 -11.47 18.37
CA LYS A 21 3.64 -11.74 19.81
C LYS A 21 3.59 -10.44 20.65
N GLU A 22 4.11 -9.35 20.13
CA GLU A 22 4.00 -8.00 20.74
C GLU A 22 2.60 -7.38 20.66
N GLY A 23 1.66 -8.08 20.02
CA GLY A 23 0.24 -7.71 19.97
C GLY A 23 -0.14 -6.85 18.77
N PHE A 24 0.69 -6.77 17.73
CA PHE A 24 0.26 -6.22 16.45
C PHE A 24 -0.72 -7.18 15.76
N GLU A 25 -1.70 -6.62 15.06
CA GLU A 25 -2.75 -7.40 14.36
C GLU A 25 -2.68 -7.22 12.85
N TYR A 26 -2.07 -6.13 12.36
CA TYR A 26 -1.90 -5.88 10.94
C TYR A 26 -0.61 -5.13 10.63
N VAL A 27 -0.15 -5.29 9.39
CA VAL A 27 0.92 -4.51 8.79
C VAL A 27 0.48 -3.97 7.44
N ALA A 28 0.83 -2.71 7.16
CA ALA A 28 0.68 -2.12 5.84
C ALA A 28 2.02 -2.15 5.10
N ARG A 29 2.03 -2.67 3.86
CA ARG A 29 3.24 -2.84 3.05
C ARG A 29 3.05 -2.27 1.66
N TYR A 30 4.15 -1.85 1.05
CA TYR A 30 4.16 -1.13 -0.22
C TYR A 30 4.17 -2.10 -1.40
N LEU A 31 3.16 -2.01 -2.27
CA LEU A 31 3.21 -2.61 -3.60
C LEU A 31 4.23 -1.87 -4.47
N GLY A 32 4.87 -2.59 -5.39
CA GLY A 32 5.80 -1.99 -6.33
C GLY A 32 7.01 -2.88 -6.65
N ASN A 33 8.05 -2.26 -7.17
CA ASN A 33 9.31 -2.88 -7.58
C ASN A 33 10.54 -2.14 -7.02
N SER A 34 10.43 -1.61 -5.80
CA SER A 34 11.50 -0.87 -5.13
C SER A 34 11.94 -1.55 -3.84
N TRP A 35 12.98 -1.01 -3.19
CA TRP A 35 13.53 -1.56 -1.96
C TRP A 35 12.52 -1.64 -0.79
N LYS A 36 11.46 -0.83 -0.80
CA LYS A 36 10.37 -0.86 0.19
C LYS A 36 9.30 -1.91 -0.09
N SER A 37 9.30 -2.48 -1.30
CA SER A 37 8.19 -3.29 -1.81
C SER A 37 8.21 -4.70 -1.23
N PHE A 38 7.05 -5.20 -0.80
CA PHE A 38 6.92 -6.59 -0.37
C PHE A 38 6.73 -7.52 -1.58
N ASP A 39 6.98 -8.81 -1.39
CA ASP A 39 6.80 -9.86 -2.39
C ASP A 39 5.95 -11.01 -1.84
N LYS A 40 5.67 -11.99 -2.70
CA LYS A 40 4.87 -13.17 -2.35
C LYS A 40 5.44 -13.97 -1.16
N ALA A 41 6.77 -14.01 -0.99
CA ALA A 41 7.37 -14.72 0.13
C ALA A 41 7.11 -13.97 1.45
N GLU A 42 7.22 -12.64 1.43
CA GLU A 42 6.84 -11.79 2.57
C GLU A 42 5.33 -11.86 2.87
N THR A 43 4.45 -11.87 1.85
CA THR A 43 3.00 -12.10 2.03
C THR A 43 2.74 -13.36 2.85
N LYS A 44 3.37 -14.48 2.46
CA LYS A 44 3.22 -15.75 3.16
C LYS A 44 3.72 -15.67 4.61
N ALA A 45 4.90 -15.07 4.85
CA ALA A 45 5.45 -14.93 6.18
C ALA A 45 4.53 -14.11 7.13
N ILE A 46 3.92 -13.04 6.61
CA ILE A 46 2.99 -12.19 7.36
C ILE A 46 1.70 -12.94 7.69
N GLN A 47 1.11 -13.63 6.70
CA GLN A 47 -0.13 -14.38 6.87
C GLN A 47 0.05 -15.60 7.79
N ASP A 48 1.14 -16.36 7.64
CA ASP A 48 1.46 -17.51 8.50
C ASP A 48 1.67 -17.07 9.96
N ALA A 49 2.18 -15.85 10.18
CA ALA A 49 2.30 -15.25 11.51
C ALA A 49 0.95 -14.77 12.09
N GLY A 50 -0.14 -14.84 11.32
CA GLY A 50 -1.48 -14.41 11.73
C GLY A 50 -1.66 -12.89 11.75
N LEU A 51 -0.84 -12.14 11.01
CA LEU A 51 -1.02 -10.71 10.78
C LEU A 51 -1.88 -10.48 9.54
N LYS A 52 -2.77 -9.49 9.59
CA LYS A 52 -3.44 -8.98 8.38
C LYS A 52 -2.46 -8.14 7.58
N LEU A 53 -2.57 -8.21 6.25
CA LEU A 53 -1.73 -7.46 5.32
C LEU A 53 -2.58 -6.42 4.59
N ILE A 54 -2.17 -5.15 4.66
CA ILE A 54 -2.77 -4.03 3.94
C ILE A 54 -1.81 -3.59 2.84
N SER A 55 -2.31 -3.40 1.62
CA SER A 55 -1.52 -2.92 0.50
C SER A 55 -1.56 -1.40 0.38
N ILE A 56 -0.37 -0.79 0.33
CA ILE A 56 -0.16 0.62 0.02
C ILE A 56 0.42 0.74 -1.39
N PHE A 57 -0.07 1.67 -2.20
CA PHE A 57 0.58 2.07 -3.44
C PHE A 57 1.05 3.53 -3.35
N GLN A 58 2.36 3.74 -3.48
CA GLN A 58 3.00 5.06 -3.33
C GLN A 58 4.15 5.18 -4.34
N LYS A 59 3.98 6.07 -5.32
CA LYS A 59 5.03 6.52 -6.25
C LYS A 59 5.72 7.75 -5.67
N SER A 60 6.11 8.75 -6.47
CA SER A 60 6.66 10.00 -5.94
C SER A 60 5.65 10.70 -5.04
N ASN A 61 4.43 10.94 -5.54
CA ASN A 61 3.24 11.46 -4.83
C ASN A 61 3.51 12.55 -3.77
N ASN A 62 4.62 13.28 -3.90
CA ASN A 62 5.16 14.20 -2.90
C ASN A 62 4.97 15.66 -3.30
N GLY A 63 4.00 15.91 -4.16
CA GLY A 63 3.62 17.23 -4.65
C GLY A 63 2.37 17.15 -5.53
N ILE A 64 1.64 18.25 -5.60
CA ILE A 64 0.34 18.31 -6.28
C ILE A 64 0.40 18.07 -7.80
N GLN A 65 1.58 18.24 -8.41
CA GLN A 65 1.84 17.96 -9.82
C GLN A 65 1.76 16.46 -10.19
N PHE A 66 1.75 15.58 -9.18
CA PHE A 66 1.61 14.13 -9.35
C PHE A 66 0.17 13.63 -9.16
N PHE A 67 -0.81 14.54 -9.20
CA PHE A 67 -2.22 14.20 -9.10
C PHE A 67 -2.98 14.77 -10.31
N SER A 68 -3.33 13.87 -11.23
CA SER A 68 -4.29 14.08 -12.31
C SER A 68 -5.10 12.80 -12.53
N LYS A 69 -6.21 12.90 -13.27
CA LYS A 69 -7.02 11.73 -13.63
C LYS A 69 -6.23 10.68 -14.40
N GLU A 70 -5.39 11.09 -15.35
CA GLU A 70 -4.56 10.19 -16.17
C GLU A 70 -3.53 9.45 -15.32
N GLN A 71 -2.92 10.15 -14.35
CA GLN A 71 -2.01 9.52 -13.39
C GLN A 71 -2.75 8.54 -12.48
N GLY A 72 -3.99 8.85 -12.08
CA GLY A 72 -4.85 7.92 -11.34
C GLY A 72 -5.07 6.60 -12.08
N ILE A 73 -5.42 6.68 -13.37
CA ILE A 73 -5.61 5.51 -14.24
C ILE A 73 -4.31 4.71 -14.37
N SER A 74 -3.18 5.39 -14.61
CA SER A 74 -1.87 4.72 -14.72
C SER A 74 -1.50 4.00 -13.42
N HIS A 75 -1.66 4.68 -12.28
CA HIS A 75 -1.33 4.13 -10.97
C HIS A 75 -2.25 2.96 -10.61
N ALA A 76 -3.54 3.00 -10.95
CA ALA A 76 -4.44 1.87 -10.74
C ALA A 76 -3.99 0.61 -11.50
N LYS A 77 -3.61 0.75 -12.77
CA LYS A 77 -3.10 -0.37 -13.59
C LYS A 77 -1.81 -0.97 -13.02
N GLU A 78 -0.87 -0.12 -12.62
CA GLU A 78 0.37 -0.57 -11.98
C GLU A 78 0.08 -1.29 -10.65
N ALA A 79 -0.73 -0.67 -9.78
CA ALA A 79 -1.08 -1.21 -8.47
C ALA A 79 -1.78 -2.57 -8.59
N GLU A 80 -2.72 -2.72 -9.53
CA GLU A 80 -3.40 -3.99 -9.80
C GLU A 80 -2.41 -5.07 -10.25
N GLY A 81 -1.47 -4.74 -11.13
CA GLY A 81 -0.42 -5.66 -11.57
C GLY A 81 0.44 -6.15 -10.39
N PHE A 82 0.86 -5.25 -9.50
CA PHE A 82 1.62 -5.63 -8.32
C PHE A 82 0.79 -6.41 -7.29
N ALA A 83 -0.48 -6.04 -7.08
CA ALA A 83 -1.40 -6.74 -6.19
C ALA A 83 -1.60 -8.19 -6.63
N LYS A 84 -1.78 -8.42 -7.94
CA LYS A 84 -1.83 -9.78 -8.53
C LYS A 84 -0.53 -10.56 -8.30
N ALA A 85 0.62 -9.91 -8.49
CA ALA A 85 1.92 -10.55 -8.31
C ALA A 85 2.20 -11.03 -6.87
N VAL A 86 1.60 -10.36 -5.87
CA VAL A 86 1.68 -10.76 -4.45
C VAL A 86 0.47 -11.56 -3.97
N GLU A 87 -0.40 -11.97 -4.90
CA GLU A 87 -1.63 -12.75 -4.64
C GLU A 87 -2.58 -12.09 -3.64
N GLN A 88 -2.71 -10.77 -3.73
CA GLN A 88 -3.71 -10.05 -2.95
C GLN A 88 -5.12 -10.53 -3.34
N PRO A 89 -5.97 -10.92 -2.38
CA PRO A 89 -7.32 -11.41 -2.69
C PRO A 89 -8.19 -10.34 -3.38
N GLU A 90 -9.00 -10.78 -4.34
CA GLU A 90 -10.02 -9.92 -4.96
C GLU A 90 -11.02 -9.40 -3.93
N GLY A 91 -11.57 -8.20 -4.17
CA GLY A 91 -12.48 -7.54 -3.24
C GLY A 91 -11.81 -6.87 -2.03
N THR A 92 -10.48 -6.89 -1.93
CA THR A 92 -9.72 -6.16 -0.91
C THR A 92 -9.22 -4.81 -1.43
N ALA A 93 -9.00 -3.85 -0.53
CA ALA A 93 -8.60 -2.49 -0.88
C ALA A 93 -7.09 -2.36 -1.14
N ILE A 94 -6.73 -1.40 -2.01
CA ILE A 94 -5.37 -0.84 -2.13
C ILE A 94 -5.43 0.63 -1.71
N TYR A 95 -4.54 1.04 -0.82
CA TYR A 95 -4.47 2.41 -0.31
C TYR A 95 -3.46 3.23 -1.10
N PHE A 96 -3.93 4.21 -1.87
CA PHE A 96 -3.07 5.11 -2.65
C PHE A 96 -2.62 6.29 -1.78
N ALA A 97 -1.31 6.50 -1.67
CA ALA A 97 -0.75 7.52 -0.79
C ALA A 97 -0.79 8.92 -1.42
N VAL A 98 -1.20 9.91 -0.63
CA VAL A 98 -0.99 11.34 -0.88
C VAL A 98 0.13 11.79 0.07
N ASP A 99 1.37 11.72 -0.39
CA ASP A 99 2.56 11.76 0.47
C ASP A 99 3.21 13.15 0.51
N PHE A 100 2.41 14.17 0.81
CA PHE A 100 2.87 15.54 1.02
C PHE A 100 1.90 16.29 1.93
N ASN A 101 2.28 17.49 2.36
CA ASN A 101 1.43 18.37 3.16
C ASN A 101 0.28 18.97 2.33
N ALA A 102 -0.72 18.15 2.01
CA ALA A 102 -1.88 18.54 1.24
C ALA A 102 -2.69 19.64 1.96
N GLN A 103 -3.24 20.57 1.17
CA GLN A 103 -4.03 21.71 1.65
C GLN A 103 -5.41 21.64 0.98
N SER A 104 -6.39 22.36 1.50
CA SER A 104 -7.75 22.37 0.92
C SER A 104 -7.76 22.77 -0.57
N SER A 105 -6.85 23.66 -0.99
CA SER A 105 -6.68 24.06 -2.40
C SER A 105 -6.23 22.93 -3.33
N HIS A 106 -5.69 21.83 -2.80
CA HIS A 106 -5.22 20.67 -3.57
C HIS A 106 -6.33 19.62 -3.79
N MET A 107 -7.46 19.72 -3.10
CA MET A 107 -8.45 18.65 -3.07
C MET A 107 -9.09 18.36 -4.43
N SER A 108 -9.28 19.37 -5.28
CA SER A 108 -9.83 19.16 -6.64
C SER A 108 -8.98 18.16 -7.44
N LYS A 109 -7.66 18.37 -7.48
CA LYS A 109 -6.73 17.48 -8.20
C LYS A 109 -6.58 16.11 -7.56
N ILE A 110 -6.62 16.04 -6.22
CA ILE A 110 -6.60 14.76 -5.51
C ILE A 110 -7.87 13.96 -5.83
N LEU A 111 -9.04 14.60 -5.91
CA LEU A 111 -10.28 13.95 -6.30
C LEU A 111 -10.27 13.50 -7.76
N GLU A 112 -9.76 14.31 -8.69
CA GLU A 112 -9.55 13.91 -10.09
C GLU A 112 -8.67 12.65 -10.19
N PHE A 113 -7.59 12.59 -9.41
CA PHE A 113 -6.73 11.42 -9.30
C PHE A 113 -7.48 10.19 -8.75
N VAL A 114 -8.28 10.36 -7.69
CA VAL A 114 -9.11 9.28 -7.12
C VAL A 114 -10.19 8.81 -8.10
N GLU A 115 -10.77 9.70 -8.90
CA GLU A 115 -11.69 9.31 -9.98
C GLU A 115 -10.97 8.48 -11.04
N GLY A 116 -9.75 8.85 -11.41
CA GLY A 116 -8.90 8.07 -12.29
C GLY A 116 -8.60 6.67 -11.75
N ILE A 117 -8.40 6.53 -10.43
CA ILE A 117 -8.19 5.23 -9.79
C ILE A 117 -9.41 4.30 -9.90
N LYS A 118 -10.62 4.88 -9.87
CA LYS A 118 -11.89 4.14 -9.88
C LYS A 118 -12.42 3.82 -11.29
N SER A 119 -11.76 4.34 -12.33
CA SER A 119 -12.19 4.22 -13.73
C SER A 119 -11.76 2.89 -14.34
#